data_AF-A0A0U3GFS8-F1
#
_entry.id   AF-A0A0U3GFS8-F1
#
_cell.length_a   1.000
_cell.length_b   1.000
_cell.length_c   1.000
_cell.angle_alpha   90.00
_cell.angle_beta   90.00
_cell.angle_gamma   90.00
#
_symmetry.space_group_name_H-M   'P 1'
#
loop_
_entity.id
_entity.type
_entity.pdbx_description
1 polymer ?
#
loop_
_entity_poly.entity_id
_entity_poly.type
_entity_poly.pdbx_seq_one_letter_code
_entity_poly.pdbx_strand_id
1 'polypeptide(L)'
;MGGRKKRRKLQLQRPKPKIPSVFECPRCGKVTISITVKEGIAKVMCGNCKLEDQFDVPLVYDEANAYGKFIDRYYEGKIEQNLKDTEEKAQDEIQGEGS
;
A
#
# COMPACT_ATOMS: atom_id res chain seq x y z
N MET A 1 -56.77 14.15 -23.09
CA MET A 1 -55.31 14.29 -23.26
C MET A 1 -54.69 14.61 -21.91
N GLY A 2 -53.77 13.80 -21.38
CA GLY A 2 -53.20 14.07 -20.05
C GLY A 2 -52.29 12.99 -19.50
N GLY A 3 -51.25 12.60 -20.25
CA GLY A 3 -50.23 11.66 -19.76
C GLY A 3 -49.16 12.40 -18.95
N ARG A 4 -49.29 12.42 -17.62
CA ARG A 4 -48.27 12.98 -16.72
C ARG A 4 -47.00 12.11 -16.80
N LYS A 5 -46.03 12.50 -17.63
CA LYS A 5 -44.73 11.80 -17.76
C LYS A 5 -44.05 11.77 -16.38
N LYS A 6 -44.08 10.61 -15.72
CA LYS A 6 -43.24 10.34 -14.53
C LYS A 6 -41.78 10.50 -14.96
N ARG A 7 -41.17 11.63 -14.61
CA ARG A 7 -39.71 11.81 -14.69
C ARG A 7 -39.10 10.71 -13.84
N ARG A 8 -38.45 9.72 -14.47
CA ARG A 8 -37.64 8.73 -13.75
C ARG A 8 -36.61 9.52 -12.94
N LYS A 9 -36.67 9.44 -11.61
CA LYS A 9 -35.61 9.98 -10.76
C LYS A 9 -34.33 9.30 -11.22
N LEU A 10 -33.37 10.06 -11.77
CA LEU A 10 -32.01 9.58 -11.93
C LEU A 10 -31.58 9.14 -10.54
N GLN A 11 -31.49 7.84 -10.33
CA GLN A 11 -30.88 7.30 -9.13
C GLN A 11 -29.41 7.73 -9.24
N LEU A 12 -29.04 8.77 -8.49
CA LEU A 12 -27.64 9.11 -8.26
C LEU A 12 -27.00 7.85 -7.67
N GLN A 13 -26.34 7.07 -8.52
CA GLN A 13 -25.62 5.89 -8.07
C GLN A 13 -24.53 6.40 -7.14
N ARG A 14 -24.55 5.89 -5.89
CA ARG A 14 -23.52 6.23 -4.92
C ARG A 14 -22.17 5.78 -5.49
N PRO A 15 -21.12 6.62 -5.44
CA PRO A 15 -19.81 6.21 -5.91
C PRO A 15 -19.38 4.95 -5.14
N LYS A 16 -18.81 3.98 -5.87
CA LYS A 16 -18.29 2.75 -5.26
C LYS A 16 -17.23 3.14 -4.22
N PRO A 17 -17.23 2.52 -3.02
CA PRO A 17 -16.20 2.79 -2.03
C PRO A 17 -14.84 2.48 -2.65
N LYS A 18 -13.93 3.45 -2.60
CA LYS A 18 -12.53 3.25 -2.97
C LYS A 18 -11.80 2.68 -1.77
N ILE A 19 -10.93 1.71 -2.02
CA ILE A 19 -10.00 1.21 -1.01
C ILE A 19 -9.17 2.42 -0.55
N PRO A 20 -9.01 2.63 0.77
CA PRO A 20 -8.26 3.76 1.28
C PRO A 20 -6.79 3.65 0.86
N SER A 21 -6.31 4.64 0.12
CA SER A 21 -4.93 4.75 -0.35
C SER A 21 -3.98 5.37 0.68
N VAL A 22 -4.46 5.53 1.93
CA VAL A 22 -3.75 6.18 3.03
C VAL A 22 -3.69 5.26 4.23
N PHE A 23 -2.48 5.01 4.72
CA PHE A 23 -2.20 4.11 5.82
C PHE A 23 -1.62 4.84 7.04
N GLU A 24 -1.68 4.19 8.20
CA GLU A 24 -1.15 4.69 9.47
C GLU A 24 0.38 4.68 9.51
N CYS A 25 0.99 5.75 10.00
CA CYS A 25 2.44 5.80 10.16
C CYS A 25 2.89 5.26 11.53
N PRO A 26 3.78 4.25 11.60
CA PRO A 26 4.25 3.71 12.88
C PRO A 26 5.10 4.70 13.68
N ARG A 27 5.71 5.69 13.02
CA ARG A 27 6.55 6.71 13.67
C ARG A 27 5.77 7.86 14.29
N CYS A 28 4.64 8.27 13.68
CA CYS A 28 3.93 9.48 14.08
C CYS A 28 2.43 9.28 14.35
N GLY A 29 1.90 8.08 14.16
CA GLY A 29 0.51 7.71 14.43
C GLY A 29 -0.54 8.37 13.52
N LYS A 30 -0.12 9.10 12.48
CA LYS A 30 -1.04 9.77 11.54
C LYS A 30 -1.28 8.91 10.29
N VAL A 31 -2.50 8.96 9.77
CA VAL A 31 -2.92 8.28 8.52
C VAL A 31 -2.47 9.11 7.30
N THR A 32 -1.17 9.12 7.02
CA THR A 32 -0.57 9.95 5.96
C THR A 32 0.47 9.22 5.11
N ILE A 33 0.50 7.88 5.18
CA ILE A 33 1.37 7.08 4.32
C ILE A 33 0.69 6.85 2.96
N SER A 34 1.35 7.27 1.90
CA SER A 34 1.00 6.96 0.51
C SER A 34 1.92 5.87 -0.03
N ILE A 35 1.33 4.81 -0.58
CA ILE A 35 2.05 3.68 -1.18
C ILE A 35 1.81 3.71 -2.68
N THR A 36 2.86 3.52 -3.47
CA THR A 36 2.75 3.42 -4.92
C THR A 36 3.57 2.23 -5.39
N VAL A 37 2.89 1.23 -5.96
CA VAL A 37 3.54 0.05 -6.53
C VAL A 37 3.64 0.26 -8.05
N LYS A 38 4.86 0.25 -8.59
CA LYS A 38 5.12 0.31 -10.03
C LYS A 38 6.13 -0.75 -10.41
N GLU A 39 5.77 -1.62 -11.36
CA GLU A 39 6.70 -2.56 -12.01
C GLU A 39 7.54 -3.41 -11.03
N GLY A 40 6.93 -3.83 -9.91
CA GLY A 40 7.61 -4.63 -8.88
C GLY A 40 8.40 -3.83 -7.85
N ILE A 41 8.28 -2.50 -7.85
CA ILE A 41 8.89 -1.62 -6.85
C ILE A 41 7.77 -0.92 -6.08
N ALA A 42 7.74 -1.11 -4.76
CA ALA A 42 6.87 -0.36 -3.86
C ALA A 42 7.63 0.85 -3.32
N LYS A 43 7.04 2.04 -3.51
CA LYS A 43 7.48 3.29 -2.90
C LYS A 43 6.50 3.70 -1.82
N VAL A 44 7.00 3.88 -0.61
CA VAL A 44 6.21 4.29 0.56
C VAL A 44 6.71 5.65 1.00
N MET A 45 5.80 6.62 1.13
CA MET A 45 6.13 7.96 1.60
C MET A 45 5.15 8.43 2.67
N CYS A 46 5.65 8.95 3.78
CA CYS A 46 4.84 9.56 4.82
C CYS A 46 4.92 11.09 4.74
N GLY A 47 3.77 11.75 4.52
CA GLY A 47 3.71 13.21 4.43
C GLY A 47 3.95 13.98 5.74
N ASN A 48 3.92 13.32 6.91
CA ASN A 48 4.05 14.00 8.20
C ASN A 48 5.48 13.95 8.78
N CYS A 49 6.11 12.78 8.78
CA CYS A 49 7.46 12.61 9.32
C CYS A 49 8.55 12.45 8.25
N LYS A 50 8.18 12.58 6.96
CA LYS A 50 9.09 12.46 5.81
C LYS A 50 9.87 11.13 5.81
N LEU A 51 9.20 10.06 6.19
CA LEU A 51 9.72 8.71 6.03
C LEU A 51 9.51 8.30 4.58
N GLU A 52 10.56 7.84 3.95
CA GLU A 52 10.55 7.34 2.57
C GLU A 52 11.25 6.00 2.60
N ASP A 53 10.63 4.99 2.01
CA ASP A 53 11.22 3.67 1.84
C ASP A 53 10.87 3.13 0.46
N GLN A 54 11.81 2.43 -0.15
CA GLN A 54 11.66 1.82 -1.46
C GLN A 54 12.15 0.39 -1.38
N PHE A 55 11.30 -0.54 -1.81
CA PHE A 55 11.65 -1.95 -1.79
C PHE A 55 10.98 -2.72 -2.92
N ASP A 56 11.65 -3.78 -3.35
CA ASP A 56 11.14 -4.68 -4.37
C ASP A 56 10.04 -5.56 -3.78
N VAL A 57 8.92 -5.62 -4.51
CA VAL A 57 7.76 -6.45 -4.20
C VAL A 57 7.34 -7.23 -5.44
N PRO A 58 6.85 -8.47 -5.28
CA PRO A 58 6.21 -9.18 -6.37
C PRO A 58 5.05 -8.36 -6.95
N LEU A 59 4.83 -8.46 -8.27
CA LEU A 59 3.75 -7.75 -8.99
C LEU A 59 2.33 -8.08 -8.48
N VAL A 60 2.18 -9.18 -7.73
CA VAL A 60 0.92 -9.63 -7.14
C VAL A 60 0.60 -8.88 -5.83
N TYR A 61 1.54 -8.11 -5.28
CA TYR A 61 1.33 -7.38 -4.04
C TYR A 61 0.40 -6.18 -4.25
N ASP A 62 -0.62 -6.11 -3.40
CA ASP A 62 -1.49 -4.94 -3.27
C ASP A 62 -0.88 -3.91 -2.29
N GLU A 63 -1.47 -2.72 -2.21
CA GLU A 63 -1.01 -1.63 -1.33
C GLU A 63 -1.00 -2.07 0.14
N ALA A 64 -1.99 -2.85 0.56
CA ALA A 64 -2.09 -3.41 1.91
C ALA A 64 -0.93 -4.37 2.23
N ASN A 65 -0.52 -5.21 1.27
CA ASN A 65 0.57 -6.17 1.48
C ASN A 65 1.93 -5.46 1.51
N ALA A 66 2.10 -4.39 0.72
CA ALA A 66 3.28 -3.54 0.78
C ALA A 66 3.38 -2.79 2.12
N TYR A 67 2.25 -2.33 2.67
CA TYR A 67 2.21 -1.70 3.99
C TYR A 67 2.68 -2.65 5.11
N GLY A 68 2.23 -3.91 5.11
CA GLY A 68 2.68 -4.92 6.08
C GLY A 68 4.20 -5.09 6.06
N LYS A 69 4.77 -5.32 4.88
CA LYS A 69 6.23 -5.41 4.70
C LYS A 69 6.98 -4.16 5.17
N PHE A 70 6.42 -2.97 4.94
CA PHE A 70 7.00 -1.73 5.42
C PHE A 70 7.03 -1.64 6.94
N ILE A 71 5.95 -2.05 7.62
CA ILE A 71 5.89 -2.09 9.09
C ILE A 71 6.96 -3.04 9.64
N ASP A 72 7.05 -4.24 9.08
CA ASP A 72 8.03 -5.24 9.51
C ASP A 72 9.45 -4.68 9.38
N ARG A 73 9.78 -4.05 8.24
CA ARG A 73 11.08 -3.38 8.01
C ARG A 73 11.33 -2.21 8.97
N TYR A 74 10.30 -1.47 9.32
CA TYR A 74 10.39 -0.36 10.29
C TYR A 74 10.72 -0.88 11.69
N TYR A 75 10.06 -1.95 12.14
CA TYR A 75 10.34 -2.56 13.44
C TYR A 75 11.65 -3.36 13.48
N GLU A 76 12.08 -3.93 12.34
CA GLU A 76 13.40 -4.53 12.17
C GLU A 76 14.55 -3.49 12.28
N GLY A 77 14.24 -2.19 12.37
CA GLY A 77 15.24 -1.14 12.52
C GLY A 77 16.02 -0.83 11.24
N LYS A 78 15.58 -1.35 10.09
CA LYS A 78 16.26 -1.21 8.79
C LYS A 78 16.05 0.15 8.11
N ILE A 79 15.22 1.01 8.68
CA ILE A 79 15.01 2.37 8.17
C ILE A 79 16.04 3.28 8.82
N GLU A 80 17.30 3.01 8.48
CA GLU A 80 18.42 3.89 8.78
C GLU A 80 18.55 4.88 7.63
N GLN A 81 18.46 6.17 7.97
CA GLN A 81 18.51 7.23 6.99
C GLN A 81 19.87 7.24 6.29
N ASN A 82 19.86 6.90 4.99
CA ASN A 82 20.94 7.08 4.01
C ASN A 82 22.35 6.64 4.43
N LEU A 83 22.81 5.49 3.93
CA LEU A 83 24.08 5.34 3.18
C LEU A 83 24.34 3.86 2.87
N LYS A 84 23.99 3.45 1.64
CA LYS A 84 24.39 2.18 0.98
C LYS A 84 23.77 0.96 1.72
N ASP A 85 23.16 -0.03 1.07
CA ASP A 85 23.72 -0.90 0.07
C ASP A 85 22.58 -1.51 -0.76
N THR A 86 22.85 -1.64 -2.05
CA THR A 86 22.24 -2.64 -2.92
C THR A 86 22.50 -4.02 -2.29
N GLU A 87 21.58 -4.97 -2.49
CA GLU A 87 21.74 -6.40 -2.17
C GLU A 87 21.44 -6.78 -0.72
N GLU A 88 20.23 -7.32 -0.48
CA GLU A 88 20.01 -8.53 0.34
C GLU A 88 18.51 -8.87 0.39
N LYS A 89 18.12 -9.93 -0.33
CA LYS A 89 17.30 -11.06 0.14
C LYS A 89 16.90 -11.96 -1.04
N ALA A 90 17.87 -12.73 -1.52
CA ALA A 90 17.61 -14.10 -1.92
C ALA A 90 17.38 -14.89 -0.63
N GLN A 91 16.19 -15.45 -0.43
CA GLN A 91 15.84 -16.55 0.49
C GLN A 91 14.31 -16.61 0.63
N ASP A 92 13.66 -17.30 -0.29
CA ASP A 92 12.47 -18.10 0.03
C ASP A 92 12.57 -19.38 -0.80
N GLU A 93 13.58 -20.19 -0.46
CA GLU A 93 13.56 -21.61 -0.79
C GLU A 93 13.72 -22.39 0.51
N ILE A 94 12.81 -23.36 0.63
CA ILE A 94 12.78 -24.52 1.54
C ILE A 94 11.96 -24.31 2.81
N GLN A 95 10.67 -24.67 2.72
CA GLN A 95 10.12 -25.73 3.57
C GLN A 95 8.81 -26.33 3.02
N GLY A 96 8.83 -27.66 2.85
CA GLY A 96 7.70 -28.53 2.53
C GLY A 96 7.93 -29.28 1.22
N GLU A 97 8.01 -30.60 1.11
CA GLU A 97 7.68 -31.74 1.98
C GLU A 97 8.50 -32.92 1.38
N GLY A 98 9.10 -33.86 2.10
CA GLY A 98 8.45 -34.84 2.95
C GLY A 98 9.30 -36.12 2.87
N SER A 99 9.36 -36.83 4.00
CA SER A 99 10.18 -38.01 4.29
C SER A 99 9.86 -39.24 3.45
#